data_AF-A0A0D5C2R5-F1
#
_entry.id   AF-A0A0D5C2R5-F1
#
_cell.length_a   1.000
_cell.length_b   1.000
_cell.length_c   1.000
_cell.angle_alpha   90.00
_cell.angle_beta   90.00
_cell.angle_gamma   90.00
#
_symmetry.space_group_name_H-M   'P 1'
#
loop_
_entity.id
_entity.type
_entity.pdbx_description
1 polymer ?
#
loop_
_entity_poly.entity_id
_entity_poly.type
_entity_poly.pdbx_seq_one_letter_code
_entity_poly.pdbx_strand_id
1 'polypeptide(L)'
;MRRLGTIDLEILDLAMSVNGTFNENNLENSELKRLGVGKILDSLASLKDRKFISLNNNGSFSITDIAKEILWGNIPTWAKILRLLQIKSCSLKQIIEILRISEDEILENLEKLRKNQFVLMSPQRQEEKIVKIYEILPEGIEEIDETEQKGFEKTEFSGPTPELEITRLIDEILVITQNSKLEQSEKNSIDEKLSKLKNKLNV
;
A
#
# COMPACT_ATOMS: atom_id res chain seq x y z
N MET A 1 -8.06 -7.29 12.20
CA MET A 1 -8.39 -5.98 11.59
C MET A 1 -9.79 -6.03 10.96
N ARG A 2 -10.59 -4.96 10.99
CA ARG A 2 -11.87 -4.92 10.24
C ARG A 2 -11.55 -4.67 8.76
N ARG A 3 -11.33 -5.74 7.99
CA ARG A 3 -10.98 -5.63 6.57
C ARG A 3 -12.16 -5.05 5.77
N LEU A 4 -11.87 -4.08 4.91
CA LEU A 4 -12.84 -3.54 3.95
C LEU A 4 -12.87 -4.44 2.72
N GLY A 5 -14.06 -4.78 2.25
CA GLY A 5 -14.21 -5.36 0.91
C GLY A 5 -14.08 -4.30 -0.17
N THR A 6 -13.95 -4.73 -1.43
CA THR A 6 -13.86 -3.82 -2.58
C THR A 6 -15.10 -2.92 -2.70
N ILE A 7 -16.31 -3.47 -2.49
CA ILE A 7 -17.57 -2.70 -2.54
C ILE A 7 -17.64 -1.72 -1.37
N ASP A 8 -17.19 -2.13 -0.17
CA ASP A 8 -17.13 -1.25 0.99
C ASP A 8 -16.28 -0.02 0.68
N LEU A 9 -15.09 -0.24 0.10
CA LEU A 9 -14.19 0.84 -0.30
C LEU A 9 -14.84 1.77 -1.33
N GLU A 10 -15.50 1.24 -2.35
CA GLU A 10 -16.18 2.07 -3.37
C GLU A 10 -17.30 2.94 -2.76
N ILE A 11 -18.07 2.40 -1.81
CA ILE A 11 -19.12 3.18 -1.11
C ILE A 11 -18.50 4.26 -0.22
N LEU A 12 -17.45 3.93 0.53
CA LEU A 12 -16.79 4.89 1.40
C LEU A 12 -16.06 5.97 0.60
N ASP A 13 -15.46 5.63 -0.53
CA ASP A 13 -14.82 6.59 -1.43
C ASP A 13 -15.85 7.52 -2.10
N LEU A 14 -17.02 6.98 -2.50
CA LEU A 14 -18.15 7.82 -2.92
C LEU A 14 -18.49 8.83 -1.82
N ALA A 15 -18.68 8.37 -0.58
CA ALA A 15 -18.98 9.27 0.54
C ALA A 15 -17.91 10.37 0.69
N MET A 16 -16.63 10.01 0.60
CA MET A 16 -15.52 10.97 0.67
C MET A 16 -15.49 11.97 -0.50
N SER A 17 -15.96 11.59 -1.69
CA SER A 17 -16.05 12.51 -2.85
C SER A 17 -17.19 13.52 -2.74
N VAL A 18 -18.21 13.23 -1.91
CA VAL A 18 -19.36 14.11 -1.66
C VAL A 18 -19.36 14.72 -0.24
N ASN A 19 -18.17 15.01 0.30
CA ASN A 19 -17.98 15.64 1.61
C ASN A 19 -18.55 14.85 2.81
N GLY A 20 -18.61 13.52 2.69
CA GLY A 20 -18.89 12.60 3.78
C GLY A 20 -20.35 12.20 3.97
N THR A 21 -21.30 12.86 3.30
CA THR A 21 -22.73 12.50 3.36
C THR A 21 -23.27 12.21 1.97
N PHE A 22 -23.88 11.04 1.79
CA PHE A 22 -24.37 10.56 0.50
C PHE A 22 -25.77 9.96 0.62
N ASN A 23 -26.49 9.86 -0.49
CA ASN A 23 -27.84 9.29 -0.56
C ASN A 23 -28.02 8.42 -1.81
N GLU A 24 -29.25 7.98 -2.05
CA GLU A 24 -29.63 7.17 -3.22
C GLU A 24 -29.24 7.83 -4.55
N ASN A 25 -29.49 9.13 -4.72
CA ASN A 25 -29.11 9.84 -5.93
C ASN A 25 -27.59 9.80 -6.18
N ASN A 26 -26.77 9.89 -5.12
CA ASN A 26 -25.32 9.76 -5.28
C ASN A 26 -24.94 8.34 -5.73
N LEU A 27 -25.59 7.31 -5.18
CA LEU A 27 -25.32 5.90 -5.54
C LEU A 27 -25.72 5.61 -6.98
N GLU A 28 -26.90 6.05 -7.42
CA GLU A 28 -27.40 5.86 -8.78
C GLU A 28 -26.56 6.57 -9.85
N ASN A 29 -26.01 7.73 -9.51
CA ASN A 29 -25.15 8.50 -10.42
C ASN A 29 -23.67 8.08 -10.38
N SER A 30 -23.33 7.07 -9.58
CA SER A 30 -21.97 6.53 -9.47
C SER A 30 -21.80 5.21 -10.24
N GLU A 31 -20.56 4.74 -10.35
CA GLU A 31 -20.27 3.42 -10.90
C GLU A 31 -20.84 2.27 -10.06
N LEU A 32 -21.27 2.51 -8.82
CA LEU A 32 -21.89 1.50 -7.96
C LEU A 32 -23.22 0.99 -8.53
N LYS A 33 -23.90 1.75 -9.39
CA LYS A 33 -25.17 1.33 -10.03
C LYS A 33 -25.07 -0.02 -10.76
N ARG A 34 -23.88 -0.39 -11.22
CA ARG A 34 -23.61 -1.68 -11.89
C ARG A 34 -23.80 -2.90 -10.98
N LEU A 35 -23.74 -2.72 -9.66
CA LEU A 35 -23.84 -3.80 -8.68
C LEU A 35 -25.30 -4.25 -8.45
N GLY A 36 -26.27 -3.43 -8.84
CA GLY A 36 -27.70 -3.65 -8.58
C GLY A 36 -28.10 -3.31 -7.13
N VAL A 37 -29.39 -2.99 -6.96
CA VAL A 37 -29.95 -2.46 -5.69
C VAL A 37 -29.71 -3.40 -4.51
N GLY A 38 -29.95 -4.71 -4.67
CA GLY A 38 -29.81 -5.68 -3.58
C GLY A 38 -28.40 -5.71 -2.97
N LYS A 39 -27.36 -5.78 -3.81
CA LYS A 39 -25.96 -5.80 -3.33
C LYS A 39 -25.56 -4.50 -2.65
N ILE A 40 -26.05 -3.36 -3.12
CA ILE A 40 -25.81 -2.06 -2.50
C ILE A 40 -26.45 -2.04 -1.12
N LEU A 41 -27.72 -2.47 -0.98
CA LEU A 41 -28.42 -2.50 0.31
C LEU A 41 -27.74 -3.44 1.31
N ASP A 42 -27.32 -4.63 0.88
CA ASP A 42 -26.57 -5.57 1.73
C ASP A 42 -25.26 -4.96 2.23
N SER A 43 -24.55 -4.25 1.34
CA SER A 43 -23.28 -3.59 1.68
C SER A 43 -23.52 -2.41 2.63
N LEU A 44 -24.55 -1.59 2.41
CA LEU A 44 -24.92 -0.49 3.31
C LEU A 44 -25.33 -0.99 4.70
N ALA A 45 -26.12 -2.08 4.76
CA ALA A 45 -26.48 -2.71 6.04
C ALA A 45 -25.23 -3.19 6.78
N SER A 46 -24.33 -3.90 6.09
CA SER A 46 -23.06 -4.38 6.66
C SER A 46 -22.13 -3.24 7.11
N LEU A 47 -22.02 -2.16 6.33
CA LEU A 47 -21.24 -0.97 6.69
C LEU A 47 -21.82 -0.28 7.93
N LYS A 48 -23.15 -0.18 8.02
CA LYS A 48 -23.85 0.40 9.17
C LYS A 48 -23.63 -0.45 10.43
N ASP A 49 -23.77 -1.77 10.34
CA ASP A 49 -23.56 -2.67 11.47
C ASP A 49 -22.11 -2.64 11.99
N ARG A 50 -21.13 -2.51 11.07
CA ARG A 50 -19.71 -2.29 11.40
C ARG A 50 -19.40 -0.87 11.88
N LYS A 51 -20.39 0.03 11.93
CA LYS A 51 -20.29 1.44 12.31
C LYS A 51 -19.38 2.28 11.40
N PHE A 52 -19.28 1.91 10.12
CA PHE A 52 -18.51 2.66 9.13
C PHE A 52 -19.34 3.77 8.48
N ILE A 53 -20.66 3.60 8.48
CA ILE A 53 -21.61 4.65 8.11
C ILE A 53 -22.69 4.77 9.18
N SER A 54 -23.37 5.91 9.20
CA SER A 54 -24.53 6.20 10.03
C SER A 54 -25.71 6.60 9.15
N LEU A 55 -26.92 6.19 9.52
CA LEU A 55 -28.15 6.58 8.83
C LEU A 55 -28.72 7.82 9.51
N ASN A 56 -28.88 8.89 8.74
CA ASN A 56 -29.44 10.16 9.20
C ASN A 56 -30.98 10.13 9.14
N ASN A 57 -31.63 11.04 9.87
CA ASN A 57 -33.09 11.13 9.94
C ASN A 57 -33.76 11.41 8.58
N ASN A 58 -33.04 12.01 7.64
CA ASN A 58 -33.51 12.31 6.29
C ASN A 58 -33.29 11.17 5.28
N GLY A 59 -32.85 9.99 5.73
CA GLY A 59 -32.58 8.83 4.87
C GLY A 59 -31.21 8.84 4.18
N SER A 60 -30.39 9.88 4.37
CA SER A 60 -29.00 9.90 3.88
C SER A 60 -28.06 9.12 4.80
N PHE A 61 -26.88 8.79 4.31
CA PHE A 61 -25.81 8.13 5.06
C PHE A 61 -24.63 9.07 5.26
N SER A 62 -24.01 9.03 6.43
CA SER A 62 -22.76 9.75 6.70
C SER A 62 -21.64 8.77 7.04
N ILE A 63 -20.47 8.96 6.43
CA ILE A 63 -19.25 8.24 6.79
C ILE A 63 -18.82 8.61 8.21
N THR A 64 -18.46 7.60 9.01
CA THR A 64 -18.00 7.82 10.38
C THR A 64 -16.51 8.09 10.43
N ASP A 65 -16.03 8.70 11.52
CA ASP A 65 -14.59 8.91 11.69
C ASP A 65 -13.82 7.59 11.81
N ILE A 66 -14.45 6.54 12.37
CA ILE A 66 -13.88 5.19 12.38
C ILE A 66 -13.57 4.69 10.97
N ALA A 67 -14.47 4.92 10.01
CA ALA A 67 -14.23 4.53 8.62
C ALA A 67 -13.13 5.39 7.97
N LYS A 68 -13.11 6.70 8.27
CA LYS A 68 -12.05 7.60 7.79
C LYS A 68 -10.68 7.15 8.26
N GLU A 69 -10.54 6.80 9.55
CA GLU A 69 -9.27 6.37 10.14
C GLU A 69 -8.70 5.08 9.52
N ILE A 70 -9.54 4.23 8.91
CA ILE A 70 -9.05 3.00 8.27
C ILE A 70 -8.13 3.32 7.08
N LEU A 71 -8.49 4.26 6.21
CA LEU A 71 -7.71 4.53 4.99
C LEU A 71 -7.17 5.96 4.90
N TRP A 72 -7.93 6.93 5.40
CA TRP A 72 -7.63 8.36 5.32
C TRP A 72 -7.16 8.98 6.64
N GLY A 73 -6.98 8.16 7.67
CA GLY A 73 -6.49 8.58 8.98
C GLY A 73 -5.11 9.24 8.94
N ASN A 74 -4.66 9.72 10.09
CA ASN A 74 -3.35 10.33 10.23
C ASN A 74 -2.24 9.26 10.36
N ILE A 75 -2.03 8.50 9.29
CA ILE A 75 -0.98 7.49 9.15
C ILE A 75 -0.06 7.82 7.97
N PRO A 76 1.18 7.28 7.92
CA PRO A 76 2.09 7.51 6.81
C PRO A 76 1.50 7.10 5.45
N THR A 77 1.90 7.80 4.39
CA THR A 77 1.38 7.60 3.04
C THR A 77 1.65 6.20 2.48
N TRP A 78 2.82 5.62 2.76
CA TRP A 78 3.13 4.23 2.40
C TRP A 78 2.11 3.25 2.99
N ALA A 79 1.67 3.47 4.23
CA ALA A 79 0.72 2.60 4.93
C ALA A 79 -0.68 2.73 4.31
N LYS A 80 -1.07 3.94 3.93
CA LYS A 80 -2.32 4.19 3.18
C LYS A 80 -2.32 3.45 1.84
N ILE A 81 -1.20 3.48 1.13
CA ILE A 81 -1.01 2.75 -0.14
C ILE A 81 -1.14 1.24 0.10
N LEU A 82 -0.43 0.66 1.07
CA LEU A 82 -0.51 -0.77 1.36
C LEU A 82 -1.93 -1.19 1.77
N ARG A 83 -2.61 -0.43 2.63
CA ARG A 83 -4.01 -0.70 3.00
C ARG A 83 -4.95 -0.69 1.80
N LEU A 84 -4.79 0.29 0.90
CA LEU A 84 -5.56 0.33 -0.35
C LEU A 84 -5.30 -0.91 -1.21
N LEU A 85 -4.02 -1.25 -1.40
CA LEU A 85 -3.61 -2.37 -2.25
C LEU A 85 -3.97 -3.74 -1.66
N GLN A 86 -4.12 -3.85 -0.34
CA GLN A 86 -4.64 -5.04 0.35
C GLN A 86 -6.12 -5.27 0.04
N ILE A 87 -6.89 -4.22 -0.27
CA ILE A 87 -8.31 -4.31 -0.63
C ILE A 87 -8.48 -4.62 -2.12
N LYS A 88 -7.71 -3.95 -2.98
CA LYS A 88 -7.76 -4.13 -4.44
C LYS A 88 -6.48 -3.66 -5.12
N SER A 89 -6.13 -4.28 -6.23
CA SER A 89 -5.12 -3.74 -7.13
C SER A 89 -5.59 -2.43 -7.78
N CYS A 90 -4.65 -1.51 -7.98
CA CYS A 90 -4.96 -0.15 -8.43
C CYS A 90 -3.92 0.37 -9.43
N SER A 91 -4.36 1.20 -10.37
CA SER A 91 -3.47 2.07 -11.14
C SER A 91 -3.02 3.27 -10.31
N LEU A 92 -1.94 3.94 -10.73
CA LEU A 92 -1.47 5.19 -10.11
C LEU A 92 -2.61 6.22 -9.98
N LYS A 93 -3.38 6.41 -11.05
CA LYS A 93 -4.52 7.33 -11.09
C LYS A 93 -5.56 7.01 -10.01
N GLN A 94 -5.91 5.73 -9.86
CA GLN A 94 -6.85 5.28 -8.83
C GLN A 94 -6.31 5.49 -7.42
N ILE A 95 -5.02 5.28 -7.19
CA ILE A 95 -4.39 5.51 -5.87
C ILE A 95 -4.49 7.00 -5.51
N ILE A 96 -4.16 7.89 -6.45
CA ILE A 96 -4.25 9.36 -6.27
C ILE A 96 -5.68 9.78 -5.97
N GLU A 97 -6.65 9.32 -6.77
CA GLU A 97 -8.07 9.67 -6.64
C GLU A 97 -8.64 9.20 -5.30
N ILE A 98 -8.38 7.95 -4.90
CA ILE A 98 -8.91 7.37 -3.66
C ILE A 98 -8.22 7.98 -2.45
N LEU A 99 -6.89 8.06 -2.42
CA LEU A 99 -6.18 8.55 -1.23
C LEU A 99 -6.22 10.07 -1.10
N ARG A 100 -6.53 10.80 -2.18
CA ARG A 100 -6.56 12.28 -2.24
C ARG A 100 -5.21 12.89 -1.84
N ILE A 101 -4.13 12.24 -2.29
CA ILE A 101 -2.73 12.63 -2.06
C ILE A 101 -2.08 12.99 -3.39
N SER A 102 -1.11 13.91 -3.36
CA SER A 102 -0.42 14.37 -4.57
C SER A 102 0.29 13.22 -5.32
N GLU A 103 0.35 13.33 -6.65
CA GLU A 103 1.01 12.32 -7.49
C GLU A 103 2.48 12.10 -7.11
N ASP A 104 3.23 13.18 -6.87
CA ASP A 104 4.65 13.12 -6.51
C ASP A 104 4.87 12.33 -5.22
N GLU A 105 4.07 12.59 -4.18
CA GLU A 105 4.16 11.88 -2.91
C GLU A 105 3.79 10.39 -3.04
N ILE A 106 2.75 10.09 -3.85
CA ILE A 106 2.37 8.70 -4.14
C ILE A 106 3.48 7.98 -4.90
N LEU A 107 4.08 8.61 -5.91
CA LEU A 107 5.17 8.03 -6.70
C LEU A 107 6.41 7.76 -5.85
N GLU A 108 6.80 8.70 -4.98
CA GLU A 108 7.93 8.53 -4.08
C GLU A 108 7.72 7.31 -3.15
N ASN A 109 6.53 7.20 -2.54
CA ASN A 109 6.23 6.09 -1.64
C ASN A 109 6.10 4.76 -2.40
N LEU A 110 5.48 4.74 -3.58
CA LEU A 110 5.40 3.54 -4.41
C LEU A 110 6.78 3.02 -4.80
N GLU A 111 7.73 3.90 -5.11
CA GLU A 111 9.09 3.49 -5.42
C GLU A 111 9.81 2.91 -4.19
N LYS A 112 9.62 3.49 -3.00
CA LYS A 112 10.12 2.93 -1.73
C LYS A 112 9.52 1.55 -1.47
N LEU A 113 8.20 1.39 -1.60
CA LEU A 113 7.51 0.12 -1.41
C LEU A 113 7.99 -0.94 -2.42
N ARG A 114 8.21 -0.57 -3.68
CA ARG A 114 8.71 -1.46 -4.73
C ARG A 114 10.14 -1.91 -4.46
N LYS A 115 11.04 -1.02 -4.03
CA LYS A 115 12.43 -1.35 -3.67
C LYS A 115 12.52 -2.34 -2.50
N ASN A 116 11.55 -2.26 -1.58
CA ASN A 116 11.42 -3.18 -0.45
C ASN A 116 10.58 -4.43 -0.76
N GLN A 117 10.20 -4.66 -2.03
CA GLN A 117 9.41 -5.84 -2.43
C GLN A 117 8.03 -5.94 -1.76
N PHE A 118 7.47 -4.84 -1.30
CA PHE A 118 6.11 -4.82 -0.72
C PHE A 118 5.02 -4.66 -1.78
N VAL A 119 5.37 -4.11 -2.94
CA VAL A 119 4.45 -3.86 -4.04
C VAL A 119 5.09 -4.27 -5.36
N LEU A 120 4.32 -4.98 -6.18
CA LEU A 120 4.63 -5.30 -7.57
C LEU A 120 3.93 -4.30 -8.50
N MET A 121 4.62 -3.89 -9.55
CA MET A 121 4.03 -3.16 -10.68
C MET A 121 3.98 -4.07 -11.89
N SER A 122 2.78 -4.28 -12.44
CA SER A 122 2.54 -5.06 -13.65
C SER A 122 1.85 -4.21 -14.73
N PRO A 123 2.32 -4.26 -15.99
CA PRO A 123 1.62 -3.63 -17.10
C PRO A 123 0.39 -4.48 -17.49
N GLN A 124 -0.80 -3.88 -17.49
CA GLN A 124 -2.03 -4.53 -17.92
C GLN A 124 -2.64 -3.80 -19.12
N ARG A 125 -3.23 -4.56 -20.06
CA ARG A 125 -4.00 -3.97 -21.16
C ARG A 125 -5.43 -3.70 -20.70
N GLN A 126 -5.84 -2.44 -20.74
CA GLN A 126 -7.21 -2.01 -20.49
C GLN A 126 -7.64 -1.10 -21.63
N GLU A 127 -8.76 -1.44 -22.30
CA GLU A 127 -9.35 -0.60 -23.36
C GLU A 127 -8.32 -0.08 -24.36
N GLU A 128 -7.47 -1.00 -24.85
CA GLU A 128 -6.39 -0.76 -25.84
C GLU A 128 -5.16 0.02 -25.34
N LYS A 129 -5.13 0.45 -24.07
CA LYS A 129 -3.98 1.12 -23.45
C LYS A 129 -3.25 0.20 -22.49
N ILE A 130 -1.93 0.39 -22.36
CA ILE A 130 -1.12 -0.25 -21.32
C ILE A 130 -1.16 0.64 -20.08
N VAL A 131 -1.74 0.13 -19.00
CA VAL A 131 -1.85 0.80 -17.70
C VAL A 131 -0.99 0.04 -16.69
N LYS A 132 -0.19 0.78 -15.91
CA LYS A 132 0.56 0.19 -14.79
C LYS A 132 -0.41 -0.06 -13.63
N ILE A 133 -0.48 -1.31 -13.20
CA ILE A 133 -1.27 -1.75 -12.05
C ILE A 133 -0.31 -2.15 -10.93
N TYR A 134 -0.62 -1.70 -9.73
CA TYR A 134 0.12 -1.99 -8.51
C TYR A 134 -0.65 -3.00 -7.68
N GLU A 135 0.08 -3.99 -7.18
CA GLU A 135 -0.43 -5.11 -6.38
C GLU A 135 0.43 -5.27 -5.13
N ILE A 136 -0.20 -5.48 -3.98
CA ILE A 136 0.55 -5.76 -2.75
C ILE A 136 1.13 -7.18 -2.81
N LEU A 137 2.35 -7.33 -2.32
CA LEU A 137 3.03 -8.61 -2.16
C LEU A 137 2.88 -9.12 -0.72
N PRO A 138 3.10 -10.42 -0.45
CA PRO A 138 2.98 -11.00 0.90
C PRO A 138 3.79 -10.23 1.96
N GLU A 139 5.01 -9.81 1.62
CA GLU A 139 5.89 -9.04 2.49
C GLU A 139 5.26 -7.69 2.89
N GLY A 140 4.53 -7.06 1.96
CA GLY A 140 3.80 -5.83 2.25
C GLY A 140 2.58 -6.05 3.15
N ILE A 141 1.95 -7.23 3.08
CA ILE A 141 0.85 -7.62 3.96
C ILE A 141 1.37 -7.84 5.39
N GLU A 142 2.50 -8.53 5.52
CA GLU A 142 3.13 -8.77 6.81
C GLU A 142 3.55 -7.44 7.47
N GLU A 143 4.19 -6.55 6.72
CA GLU A 143 4.63 -5.25 7.21
C GLU A 143 3.46 -4.38 7.73
N ILE A 144 2.35 -4.31 6.99
CA ILE A 144 1.18 -3.54 7.45
C ILE A 144 0.51 -4.18 8.67
N ASP A 145 0.37 -5.51 8.68
CA ASP A 145 -0.26 -6.23 9.80
C ASP A 145 0.60 -6.12 11.08
N GLU A 146 1.94 -6.08 10.96
CA GLU A 146 2.85 -5.85 12.08
C GLU A 146 2.81 -4.42 12.62
N THR A 147 2.86 -3.42 11.74
CA THR A 147 2.87 -2.00 12.12
C THR A 147 1.56 -1.56 12.75
N GLU A 148 0.45 -2.21 12.43
CA GLU A 148 -0.82 -1.98 13.11
C GLU A 148 -0.85 -2.47 14.55
N GLN A 149 -0.06 -3.49 14.88
CA GLN A 149 0.08 -3.97 16.25
C GLN A 149 1.11 -3.16 17.03
N LYS A 150 2.21 -2.76 16.37
CA LYS A 150 3.38 -2.14 17.00
C LYS A 150 3.38 -0.60 16.96
N GLY A 151 2.51 0.00 16.16
CA GLY A 151 2.46 1.44 15.89
C GLY A 151 3.35 1.87 14.71
N PHE A 152 2.97 2.97 14.06
CA PHE A 152 3.68 3.54 12.91
C PHE A 152 4.91 4.40 13.28
N GLU A 153 5.19 4.56 14.57
CA GLU A 153 6.28 5.41 15.08
C GLU A 153 7.69 4.80 14.90
N LYS A 154 7.77 3.48 14.67
CA LYS A 154 9.06 2.76 14.51
C LYS A 154 9.45 2.52 13.06
N THR A 155 8.55 2.81 12.11
CA THR A 155 8.78 2.61 10.68
C THR A 155 9.08 3.93 10.00
N GLU A 156 10.25 4.49 10.34
CA GLU A 156 10.94 5.34 9.37
C GLU A 156 11.29 4.43 8.17
N PHE A 157 10.48 4.50 7.11
CA PHE A 157 10.82 3.94 5.81
C PHE A 157 12.01 4.71 5.22
N SER A 158 13.18 4.52 5.81
CA SER A 158 14.46 5.06 5.34
C SER A 158 15.07 4.11 4.31
N GLY A 159 14.35 3.79 3.23
CA GLY A 159 14.88 2.88 2.20
C GLY A 159 15.26 1.50 2.74
N PRO A 160 16.05 0.68 2.01
CA PRO A 160 16.77 -0.42 2.66
C PRO A 160 17.52 0.19 3.84
N THR A 161 17.46 -0.42 5.03
CA THR A 161 18.28 0.05 6.14
C THR A 161 19.73 0.17 5.65
N PRO A 162 20.53 1.15 6.10
CA PRO A 162 21.93 1.28 5.68
C PRO A 162 22.64 -0.09 5.75
N GLU A 163 22.30 -0.91 6.71
CA GLU A 163 22.81 -2.27 6.90
C GLU A 163 22.43 -3.22 5.76
N LEU A 164 21.18 -3.20 5.27
CA LEU A 164 20.72 -4.01 4.13
C LEU A 164 21.31 -3.52 2.79
N GLU A 165 21.43 -2.20 2.59
CA GLU A 165 22.06 -1.63 1.40
C GLU A 165 23.57 -1.93 1.38
N ILE A 166 24.25 -1.74 2.51
CA ILE A 166 25.68 -2.09 2.66
C ILE A 166 25.86 -3.60 2.46
N THR A 167 24.95 -4.45 2.94
CA THR A 167 25.02 -5.90 2.73
C THR A 167 24.90 -6.26 1.25
N ARG A 168 23.99 -5.62 0.52
CA ARG A 168 23.87 -5.79 -0.94
C ARG A 168 25.13 -5.33 -1.68
N LEU A 169 25.68 -4.16 -1.33
CA LEU A 169 26.93 -3.66 -1.90
C LEU A 169 28.11 -4.60 -1.61
N ILE A 170 28.18 -5.17 -0.41
CA ILE A 170 29.18 -6.20 -0.06
C ILE A 170 29.03 -7.41 -0.97
N ASP A 171 27.81 -7.91 -1.17
CA ASP A 171 27.55 -9.09 -2.00
C ASP A 171 27.89 -8.84 -3.49
N GLU A 172 27.62 -7.64 -4.00
CA GLU A 172 28.04 -7.22 -5.34
C GLU A 172 29.57 -7.16 -5.48
N ILE A 173 30.27 -6.60 -4.49
CA ILE A 173 31.74 -6.54 -4.48
C ILE A 173 32.35 -7.95 -4.42
N LEU A 174 31.76 -8.88 -3.67
CA LEU A 174 32.19 -10.27 -3.61
C LEU A 174 32.11 -10.94 -4.98
N VAL A 175 31.00 -10.76 -5.70
CA VAL A 175 30.81 -11.28 -7.06
C VAL A 175 31.83 -10.69 -8.05
N ILE A 176 32.10 -9.38 -7.96
CA ILE A 176 33.11 -8.71 -8.81
C ILE A 176 34.51 -9.24 -8.49
N THR A 177 34.83 -9.41 -7.21
CA THR A 177 36.14 -9.89 -6.73
C THR A 177 36.41 -11.31 -7.20
N GLN A 178 35.42 -12.21 -7.12
CA GLN A 178 35.54 -13.58 -7.60
C GLN A 178 35.85 -13.64 -9.11
N ASN A 179 35.20 -12.78 -9.90
CA ASN A 179 35.38 -12.71 -11.35
C ASN A 179 36.57 -11.86 -11.81
N SER A 180 37.28 -11.20 -10.89
CA SER A 180 38.45 -10.37 -11.21
C SER A 180 39.71 -11.19 -11.49
N LYS A 181 40.72 -10.58 -12.13
CA LYS A 181 42.03 -11.19 -12.40
C LYS A 181 43.04 -11.07 -11.23
N LEU A 182 42.58 -10.76 -10.03
CA LEU A 182 43.43 -10.66 -8.83
C LEU A 182 44.03 -12.01 -8.43
N GLU A 183 45.15 -11.99 -7.71
CA GLU A 183 45.73 -13.22 -7.16
C GLU A 183 44.80 -13.85 -6.12
N GLN A 184 44.81 -15.18 -6.01
CA GLN A 184 43.90 -15.90 -5.10
C GLN A 184 44.13 -15.51 -3.63
N SER A 185 45.36 -15.20 -3.25
CA SER A 185 45.74 -14.66 -1.94
C SER A 185 45.06 -13.33 -1.64
N GLU A 186 44.97 -12.44 -2.63
CA GLU A 186 44.33 -11.12 -2.52
C GLU A 186 42.80 -11.25 -2.45
N LYS A 187 42.20 -12.13 -3.27
CA LYS A 187 40.76 -12.42 -3.23
C LYS A 187 40.33 -12.92 -1.86
N ASN A 188 41.07 -13.90 -1.31
CA ASN A 188 40.79 -14.45 0.02
C ASN A 188 40.87 -13.36 1.09
N SER A 189 41.83 -12.42 1.00
CA SER A 189 41.95 -11.31 1.96
C SER A 189 40.78 -10.33 1.88
N ILE A 190 40.28 -10.05 0.67
CA ILE A 190 39.12 -9.18 0.44
C ILE A 190 37.85 -9.85 0.98
N ASP A 191 37.61 -11.12 0.65
CA ASP A 191 36.45 -11.89 1.11
C ASP A 191 36.37 -11.94 2.63
N GLU A 192 37.51 -12.13 3.30
CA GLU A 192 37.58 -12.19 4.76
C GLU A 192 37.25 -10.83 5.42
N LYS A 193 37.69 -9.72 4.83
CA LYS A 193 37.39 -8.35 5.31
C LYS A 193 35.92 -8.00 5.10
N LEU A 194 35.36 -8.34 3.93
CA LEU A 194 33.96 -8.12 3.60
C LEU A 194 33.03 -8.97 4.46
N SER A 195 33.40 -10.23 4.73
CA SER A 195 32.66 -11.11 5.66
C SER A 195 32.67 -10.56 7.09
N LYS A 196 33.80 -10.01 7.56
CA LYS A 196 33.88 -9.34 8.87
C LYS A 196 33.01 -8.08 8.95
N LEU A 197 32.87 -7.32 7.85
CA LEU A 197 31.96 -6.18 7.77
C LEU A 197 30.50 -6.64 7.82
N LYS A 198 30.14 -7.65 7.02
CA LYS A 198 28.78 -8.24 6.99
C LYS A 198 28.36 -8.77 8.36
N ASN A 199 29.26 -9.46 9.08
CA ASN A 199 28.99 -9.97 10.43
C ASN A 199 28.83 -8.86 11.49
N LYS A 200 29.35 -7.66 11.26
CA LYS A 200 29.14 -6.50 12.16
C LYS A 200 27.83 -5.76 11.88
N LEU A 201 27.22 -5.99 10.72
CA LEU A 201 25.98 -5.35 10.28
C LEU A 201 24.73 -6.17 10.64
N ASN A 202 24.86 -7.50 10.74
CA ASN A 202 23.82 -8.36 11.30
C ASN A 202 23.88 -8.30 12.85
N VAL A 203 23.01 -7.49 13.47
CA VAL A 203 22.74 -7.48 14.93
C VAL A 203 21.93 -8.71 15.33
#